data_AF-A0A6B0XVQ9-F1
#
_entry.id   AF-A0A6B0XVQ9-F1
#
_cell.length_a   1.000
_cell.length_b   1.000
_cell.length_c   1.000
_cell.angle_alpha   90.00
_cell.angle_beta   90.00
_cell.angle_gamma   90.00
#
_symmetry.space_group_name_H-M   'P 1'
#
loop_
_entity.id
_entity.type
_entity.pdbx_description
1 polymer ?
#
loop_
_entity_poly.entity_id
_entity_poly.type
_entity_poly.pdbx_seq_one_letter_code
_entity_poly.pdbx_strand_id
1 'polypeptide(L)'
;MKPDALTDSTSPRDGLRVGSVPGGTFLADFLYPAPAERRVGAIIGWWEKRRLPYNLIIGGSGLLSATVVASFMTFNGAPGLLEWLQIGLFWLIAANACYTLGPAAEIALQKFLGRRLLPAGPLLFRAGLTIALGVALAPVIFVTIAYLATALGVGP
;
A
#
# COMPACT_ATOMS: atom_id res chain seq x y z
N MET A 1 -29.97 41.86 -35.62
CA MET A 1 -29.13 40.65 -35.73
C MET A 1 -28.48 40.45 -34.37
N LYS A 2 -28.83 39.38 -33.65
CA LYS A 2 -28.27 39.02 -32.33
C LYS A 2 -27.30 37.87 -32.53
N PRO A 3 -26.09 37.95 -31.98
CA PRO A 3 -25.56 36.86 -31.15
C PRO A 3 -24.82 37.46 -29.93
N ASP A 4 -25.15 37.20 -28.66
CA ASP A 4 -25.27 35.92 -27.94
C ASP A 4 -24.15 34.93 -28.29
N ALA A 5 -22.88 35.25 -27.97
CA ALA A 5 -21.76 34.29 -28.11
C ALA A 5 -20.47 34.64 -27.32
N LEU A 6 -20.53 35.27 -26.14
CA LEU A 6 -19.31 35.51 -25.33
C LEU A 6 -19.44 35.09 -23.85
N THR A 7 -20.39 34.22 -23.56
CA THR A 7 -20.49 33.53 -22.27
C THR A 7 -20.39 32.03 -22.47
N ASP A 8 -19.36 31.58 -23.22
CA ASP A 8 -18.86 30.24 -23.02
C ASP A 8 -18.04 30.24 -21.72
N SER A 9 -18.75 29.92 -20.64
CA SER A 9 -18.22 29.73 -19.30
C SER A 9 -17.84 28.26 -19.08
N THR A 10 -17.23 27.61 -20.07
CA THR A 10 -16.41 26.40 -19.88
C THR A 10 -15.13 26.75 -19.12
N SER A 11 -15.34 27.23 -17.90
CA SER A 11 -14.43 27.17 -16.79
C SER A 11 -13.80 25.77 -16.76
N PRO A 12 -12.47 25.63 -16.89
CA PRO A 12 -11.76 24.35 -16.75
C PRO A 12 -11.80 23.77 -15.33
N ARG A 13 -12.80 24.14 -14.52
CA ARG A 13 -12.92 23.78 -13.11
C ARG A 13 -13.66 22.46 -12.88
N ASP A 14 -14.24 21.86 -13.91
CA ASP A 14 -14.90 20.55 -13.80
C ASP A 14 -13.92 19.35 -13.81
N GLY A 15 -12.62 19.59 -14.05
CA GLY A 15 -11.60 18.53 -14.06
C GLY A 15 -10.77 18.42 -12.78
N LEU A 16 -10.77 19.45 -11.93
CA LEU A 16 -9.94 19.49 -10.71
C LEU A 16 -10.59 18.67 -9.60
N ARG A 17 -10.44 17.34 -9.69
CA ARG A 17 -10.62 16.47 -8.52
C ARG A 17 -9.72 16.99 -7.41
N VAL A 18 -10.32 17.38 -6.30
CA VAL A 18 -9.63 17.77 -5.06
C VAL A 18 -8.65 16.66 -4.69
N GLY A 19 -7.37 16.83 -5.06
CA GLY A 19 -6.30 15.87 -4.83
C GLY A 19 -5.47 15.40 -6.03
N SER A 20 -5.74 15.86 -7.26
CA SER A 20 -4.83 15.61 -8.41
C SER A 20 -3.72 16.66 -8.45
N VAL A 21 -2.46 16.23 -8.49
CA VAL A 21 -1.36 17.14 -8.82
C VAL A 21 -1.54 17.56 -10.29
N PRO A 22 -1.60 18.87 -10.63
CA PRO A 22 -1.73 19.29 -12.03
C PRO A 22 -0.53 18.77 -12.85
N GLY A 23 -0.79 17.86 -13.81
CA GLY A 23 0.26 17.18 -14.59
C GLY A 23 0.88 15.94 -13.92
N GLY A 24 0.36 15.47 -12.79
CA GLY A 24 0.83 14.28 -12.09
C GLY A 24 0.41 12.96 -12.75
N THR A 25 1.25 11.93 -12.64
CA THR A 25 0.89 10.55 -13.02
C THR A 25 0.05 9.90 -11.92
N PHE A 26 -0.71 8.84 -12.26
CA PHE A 26 -1.49 8.05 -11.29
C PHE A 26 -0.67 7.64 -10.04
N LEU A 27 0.61 7.33 -10.23
CA LEU A 27 1.52 6.96 -9.14
C LEU A 27 1.81 8.13 -8.20
N ALA A 28 1.95 9.35 -8.74
CA ALA A 28 2.16 10.54 -7.92
C ALA A 28 0.92 10.84 -7.08
N ASP A 29 -0.27 10.78 -7.66
CA ASP A 29 -1.54 11.00 -6.95
C ASP A 29 -1.82 9.90 -5.91
N PHE A 30 -1.37 8.66 -6.18
CA PHE A 30 -1.48 7.55 -5.26
C PHE A 30 -0.49 7.62 -4.09
N LEU A 31 0.77 7.99 -4.35
CA LEU A 31 1.83 8.08 -3.34
C LEU A 31 1.77 9.37 -2.51
N TYR A 32 1.23 10.46 -3.08
CA TYR A 32 1.10 11.78 -2.44
C TYR A 32 -0.35 12.26 -2.42
N PRO A 33 -1.27 11.51 -1.81
CA PRO A 33 -2.68 11.86 -1.78
C PRO A 33 -2.96 13.09 -0.91
N ALA A 34 -3.95 13.88 -1.33
CA ALA A 34 -4.49 14.93 -0.47
C ALA A 34 -5.01 14.34 0.86
N PRO A 35 -4.78 15.03 1.98
CA PRO A 35 -5.21 14.56 3.30
C PRO A 35 -6.74 14.47 3.42
N ALA A 36 -7.23 13.54 4.22
CA ALA A 36 -8.65 13.46 4.55
C ALA A 36 -9.12 14.70 5.32
N GLU A 37 -10.40 15.04 5.19
CA GLU A 37 -11.03 16.01 6.10
C GLU A 37 -10.90 15.55 7.56
N ARG A 38 -10.80 16.50 8.49
CA ARG A 38 -10.59 16.27 9.93
C ARG A 38 -11.87 15.78 10.64
N ARG A 39 -12.50 14.73 10.10
CA ARG A 39 -13.67 14.03 10.66
C ARG A 39 -13.37 12.54 10.65
N VAL A 40 -13.68 11.83 11.74
CA VAL A 40 -13.39 10.39 11.86
C VAL A 40 -13.95 9.58 10.70
N GLY A 41 -15.20 9.87 10.29
CA GLY A 41 -15.80 9.21 9.13
C GLY A 41 -15.09 9.52 7.79
N ALA A 42 -14.55 10.72 7.62
CA ALA A 42 -13.78 11.09 6.43
C ALA A 42 -12.40 10.42 6.41
N ILE A 43 -11.76 10.22 7.57
CA ILE A 43 -10.53 9.45 7.71
C ILE A 43 -10.78 7.99 7.33
N ILE A 44 -11.80 7.36 7.93
CA ILE A 44 -12.15 5.97 7.61
C ILE A 44 -12.47 5.83 6.12
N GLY A 45 -13.29 6.71 5.54
CA GLY A 45 -13.61 6.69 4.12
C GLY A 45 -12.41 6.93 3.20
N TRP A 46 -11.44 7.77 3.63
CA TRP A 46 -10.19 7.99 2.90
C TRP A 46 -9.29 6.76 2.91
N TRP A 47 -9.21 6.07 4.05
CA TRP A 47 -8.50 4.81 4.17
C TRP A 47 -9.19 3.76 3.31
N GLU A 48 -10.48 3.45 3.52
CA GLU A 48 -11.21 2.40 2.78
C GLU A 48 -11.08 2.48 1.26
N LYS A 49 -11.08 3.69 0.67
CA LYS A 49 -10.82 3.88 -0.78
C LYS A 49 -9.45 3.38 -1.24
N ARG A 50 -8.46 3.37 -0.36
CA ARG A 50 -7.08 2.91 -0.59
C ARG A 50 -6.85 1.46 -0.18
N ARG A 51 -7.82 0.80 0.43
CA ARG A 51 -7.75 -0.62 0.81
C ARG A 51 -7.51 -1.52 -0.39
N LEU A 52 -8.26 -1.29 -1.46
CA LEU A 52 -8.17 -2.09 -2.67
C LEU A 52 -6.78 -2.00 -3.32
N PRO A 53 -6.24 -0.81 -3.66
CA PRO A 53 -4.91 -0.72 -4.23
C PRO A 53 -3.81 -1.19 -3.27
N TYR A 54 -3.94 -0.95 -1.96
CA TYR A 54 -3.01 -1.50 -0.96
C TYR A 54 -3.00 -3.03 -1.00
N ASN A 55 -4.17 -3.67 -0.95
CA ASN A 55 -4.28 -5.13 -1.00
C ASN A 55 -3.79 -5.71 -2.33
N LEU A 56 -3.99 -5.00 -3.45
CA LEU A 56 -3.45 -5.42 -4.74
C LEU A 56 -1.92 -5.38 -4.76
N ILE A 57 -1.31 -4.32 -4.22
CA ILE A 57 0.14 -4.20 -4.14
C ILE A 57 0.71 -5.27 -3.22
N ILE A 58 0.23 -5.35 -1.97
CA ILE A 58 0.74 -6.30 -0.98
C ILE A 58 0.43 -7.74 -1.37
N GLY A 59 -0.78 -8.01 -1.87
CA GLY A 59 -1.17 -9.32 -2.38
C GLY A 59 -0.36 -9.73 -3.61
N GLY A 60 -0.10 -8.81 -4.54
CA GLY A 60 0.75 -9.04 -5.70
C GLY A 60 2.20 -9.31 -5.31
N SER A 61 2.77 -8.51 -4.41
CA SER A 61 4.12 -8.71 -3.88
C SER A 61 4.25 -10.02 -3.08
N GLY A 62 3.24 -10.38 -2.30
CA GLY A 62 3.16 -11.65 -1.58
C GLY A 62 3.06 -12.85 -2.52
N LEU A 63 2.24 -12.75 -3.58
CA LEU A 63 2.11 -13.80 -4.60
C LEU A 63 3.41 -14.00 -5.38
N LEU A 64 4.07 -12.90 -5.76
CA LEU A 64 5.39 -12.95 -6.39
C LEU A 64 6.39 -13.63 -5.46
N SER A 65 6.41 -13.25 -4.19
CA SER A 65 7.30 -13.83 -3.19
C SER A 65 7.03 -15.31 -2.99
N ALA A 66 5.77 -15.72 -2.89
CA ALA A 66 5.37 -17.11 -2.80
C ALA A 66 5.81 -17.91 -4.04
N THR A 67 5.68 -17.35 -5.25
CA THR A 67 6.09 -17.99 -6.50
C THR A 67 7.60 -18.23 -6.54
N VAL A 68 8.39 -17.24 -6.13
CA VAL A 68 9.86 -17.38 -6.07
C VAL A 68 10.24 -18.45 -5.04
N VAL A 69 9.69 -18.37 -3.83
CA VAL A 69 9.95 -19.35 -2.76
C VAL A 69 9.53 -20.76 -3.20
N ALA A 70 8.36 -20.92 -3.82
CA ALA A 70 7.88 -22.21 -4.35
C ALA A 70 8.82 -22.77 -5.41
N SER A 71 9.35 -21.91 -6.29
CA SER A 71 10.29 -22.31 -7.34
C SER A 71 11.57 -22.86 -6.71
N PHE A 72 12.12 -22.18 -5.71
CA PHE A 72 13.29 -22.66 -4.97
C PHE A 72 13.05 -23.98 -4.22
N MET A 73 11.88 -24.12 -3.61
CA MET A 73 11.52 -25.31 -2.85
C MET A 73 11.26 -26.52 -3.76
N THR A 74 10.79 -26.33 -4.99
CA THR A 74 10.67 -27.41 -5.97
C THR A 74 12.01 -28.13 -6.20
N PHE A 75 13.15 -27.43 -6.09
CA PHE A 75 14.49 -28.00 -6.24
C PHE A 75 15.08 -28.59 -4.95
N ASN A 76 14.55 -28.22 -3.76
CA ASN A 76 15.12 -28.58 -2.46
C ASN A 76 14.18 -29.43 -1.57
N GLY A 77 12.99 -29.77 -2.07
CA GLY A 77 11.92 -30.44 -1.33
C GLY A 77 10.71 -29.53 -1.16
N ALA A 78 9.56 -29.98 -1.67
CA ALA A 78 8.33 -29.20 -1.63
C ALA A 78 7.74 -29.19 -0.20
N PRO A 79 7.35 -28.03 0.34
CA PRO A 79 6.65 -27.95 1.62
C PRO A 79 5.28 -28.64 1.54
N GLY A 80 4.87 -29.23 2.65
CA GLY A 80 3.57 -29.87 2.79
C GLY A 80 2.41 -28.87 2.73
N LEU A 81 1.20 -29.37 2.48
CA LEU A 81 -0.02 -28.55 2.43
C LEU A 81 -0.20 -27.68 3.69
N LEU A 82 0.14 -28.22 4.87
CA LEU A 82 0.03 -27.51 6.15
C LEU A 82 0.95 -26.29 6.21
N GLU A 83 2.17 -26.40 5.70
CA GLU A 83 3.17 -25.31 5.69
C GLU A 83 2.73 -24.19 4.74
N TRP A 84 2.19 -24.54 3.56
CA TRP A 84 1.58 -23.57 2.66
C TRP A 84 0.40 -22.83 3.30
N LEU A 85 -0.46 -23.55 4.02
CA LEU A 85 -1.59 -22.94 4.73
C LEU A 85 -1.14 -21.99 5.83
N GLN A 86 -0.12 -22.35 6.62
CA GLN A 86 0.44 -21.50 7.67
C GLN A 86 1.04 -20.22 7.09
N ILE A 87 1.83 -20.33 6.02
CA ILE A 87 2.43 -19.17 5.33
C ILE A 87 1.34 -18.26 4.77
N GLY A 88 0.35 -18.84 4.08
CA GLY A 88 -0.77 -18.08 3.51
C GLY A 88 -1.61 -17.38 4.57
N LEU A 89 -1.90 -18.05 5.69
CA LEU A 89 -2.67 -17.48 6.80
C LEU A 89 -1.92 -16.35 7.50
N PHE A 90 -0.62 -16.53 7.75
CA PHE A 90 0.24 -15.48 8.29
C PHE A 90 0.20 -14.23 7.40
N TRP A 91 0.35 -14.41 6.08
CA TRP A 91 0.26 -13.32 5.10
C TRP A 91 -1.08 -12.61 5.11
N LEU A 92 -2.17 -13.37 5.15
CA LEU A 92 -3.52 -12.83 5.20
C LEU A 92 -3.73 -11.97 6.45
N ILE A 93 -3.30 -12.46 7.62
CA ILE A 93 -3.43 -11.74 8.89
C ILE A 93 -2.53 -10.49 8.88
N ALA A 94 -1.27 -10.63 8.49
CA ALA A 94 -0.30 -9.53 8.48
C ALA A 94 -0.73 -8.38 7.55
N ALA A 95 -1.20 -8.70 6.33
CA ALA A 95 -1.66 -7.68 5.38
C ALA A 95 -2.86 -6.89 5.93
N ASN A 96 -3.82 -7.57 6.55
CA ASN A 96 -4.99 -6.92 7.14
C ASN A 96 -4.63 -6.13 8.40
N ALA A 97 -3.74 -6.63 9.25
CA ALA A 97 -3.29 -5.94 10.47
C ALA A 97 -2.51 -4.66 10.14
N CYS A 98 -1.56 -4.71 9.20
CA CYS A 98 -0.81 -3.53 8.76
C CYS A 98 -1.73 -2.44 8.21
N TYR A 99 -2.81 -2.84 7.53
CA TYR A 99 -3.77 -1.90 6.99
C TYR A 99 -4.66 -1.26 8.07
N THR A 100 -5.19 -2.05 9.02
CA THR A 100 -6.10 -1.53 10.07
C THR A 100 -5.39 -0.67 11.11
N LEU A 101 -4.08 -0.88 11.31
CA LEU A 101 -3.25 -0.04 12.18
C LEU A 101 -3.12 1.40 11.66
N GLY A 102 -3.18 1.62 10.35
CA GLY A 102 -3.10 2.95 9.73
C GLY A 102 -4.18 3.94 10.20
N PRO A 103 -5.48 3.67 9.95
CA PRO A 103 -6.56 4.53 10.41
C PRO A 103 -6.64 4.59 11.94
N ALA A 104 -6.34 3.49 12.64
CA ALA A 104 -6.32 3.48 14.12
C ALA A 104 -5.26 4.43 14.67
N ALA A 105 -4.05 4.41 14.10
CA ALA A 105 -2.96 5.31 14.48
C ALA A 105 -3.29 6.77 14.13
N GLU A 106 -3.88 7.05 12.97
CA GLU A 106 -4.30 8.42 12.60
C GLU A 106 -5.38 8.97 13.55
N ILE A 107 -6.36 8.15 13.94
CA ILE A 107 -7.39 8.50 14.92
C ILE A 107 -6.77 8.75 16.30
N ALA A 108 -5.87 7.88 16.75
CA ALA A 108 -5.15 8.05 18.01
C ALA A 108 -4.33 9.34 18.02
N LEU A 109 -3.63 9.63 16.93
CA LEU A 109 -2.80 10.83 16.78
C LEU A 109 -3.65 12.10 16.82
N GLN A 110 -4.83 12.10 16.17
CA GLN A 110 -5.79 13.20 16.29
C GLN A 110 -6.32 13.38 17.72
N LYS A 111 -6.56 12.27 18.44
CA LYS A 111 -7.07 12.31 19.82
C LYS A 111 -6.03 12.81 20.82
N PHE A 112 -4.76 12.45 20.64
CA PHE A 112 -3.67 12.83 21.56
C PHE A 112 -3.07 14.20 21.28
N LEU A 113 -2.89 14.59 20.02
CA LEU A 113 -2.21 15.84 19.64
C LEU A 113 -3.15 16.94 19.11
N GLY A 114 -4.43 16.62 18.93
CA GLY A 114 -5.45 17.59 18.51
C GLY A 114 -5.17 18.24 17.15
N ARG A 115 -5.65 19.48 16.98
CA ARG A 115 -5.61 20.23 15.71
C ARG A 115 -4.23 20.75 15.28
N ARG A 116 -3.19 20.55 16.10
CA ARG A 116 -1.84 21.10 15.89
C ARG A 116 -0.98 20.29 14.92
N LEU A 117 -1.41 19.09 14.52
CA LEU A 117 -0.66 18.27 13.58
C LEU A 117 -0.93 18.63 12.12
N LEU A 118 0.17 18.64 11.37
CA LEU A 118 0.17 18.53 9.91
C LEU A 118 -0.59 17.28 9.46
N PRO A 119 -1.12 17.24 8.24
CA PRO A 119 -1.87 16.10 7.74
C PRO A 119 -1.05 14.80 7.80
N ALA A 120 -1.36 13.95 8.78
CA ALA A 120 -0.59 12.74 9.10
C ALA A 120 -0.96 11.54 8.22
N GLY A 121 -2.20 11.46 7.70
CA GLY A 121 -2.68 10.35 6.88
C GLY A 121 -1.78 9.96 5.71
N PRO A 122 -1.34 10.90 4.83
CA PRO A 122 -0.43 10.57 3.73
C PRO A 122 0.93 10.04 4.19
N LEU A 123 1.48 10.55 5.30
CA LEU A 123 2.74 10.08 5.85
C LEU A 123 2.61 8.67 6.43
N LEU A 124 1.56 8.42 7.23
CA LEU A 124 1.26 7.10 7.79
C LEU A 124 1.00 6.08 6.69
N PHE A 125 0.29 6.46 5.63
CA PHE A 125 0.03 5.59 4.49
C PHE A 125 1.33 5.19 3.79
N ARG A 126 2.23 6.14 3.53
CA ARG A 126 3.53 5.84 2.90
C ARG A 126 4.40 4.96 3.78
N ALA A 127 4.51 5.27 5.07
CA ALA A 127 5.29 4.48 6.03
C ALA A 127 4.72 3.06 6.20
N GLY A 128 3.40 2.94 6.32
CA GLY A 128 2.72 1.64 6.40
C GLY A 128 2.92 0.82 5.14
N LEU A 129 2.80 1.44 3.96
CA LEU A 129 3.02 0.78 2.67
C LEU A 129 4.46 0.29 2.52
N THR A 130 5.46 1.11 2.87
CA THR A 130 6.87 0.70 2.75
C THR A 130 7.22 -0.44 3.70
N ILE A 131 6.74 -0.39 4.95
CA ILE A 131 6.93 -1.48 5.93
C ILE A 131 6.26 -2.76 5.43
N ALA A 132 5.00 -2.67 5.00
CA ALA A 132 4.25 -3.82 4.51
C ALA A 132 4.90 -4.44 3.25
N LEU A 133 5.40 -3.61 2.33
CA LEU A 133 6.11 -4.08 1.14
C LEU A 133 7.45 -4.76 1.51
N GLY A 134 8.19 -4.19 2.46
CA GLY A 134 9.42 -4.78 2.98
C GLY A 134 9.18 -6.14 3.61
N VAL A 135 8.12 -6.26 4.43
CA VAL A 135 7.67 -7.54 4.98
C VAL A 135 7.30 -8.49 3.84
N ALA A 136 6.49 -8.05 2.87
CA ALA A 136 6.05 -8.82 1.69
C ALA A 136 7.22 -9.47 0.94
N LEU A 137 8.31 -8.72 0.76
CA LEU A 137 9.48 -9.15 -0.01
C LEU A 137 10.55 -9.85 0.83
N ALA A 138 10.47 -9.80 2.17
CA ALA A 138 11.47 -10.40 3.06
C ALA A 138 11.75 -11.88 2.75
N PRO A 139 10.76 -12.76 2.48
CA PRO A 139 11.02 -14.16 2.15
C PRO A 139 11.92 -14.33 0.91
N VAL A 140 11.72 -13.51 -0.11
CA VAL A 140 12.53 -13.54 -1.34
C VAL A 140 13.97 -13.17 -1.04
N ILE A 141 14.18 -12.14 -0.22
CA ILE A 141 15.53 -11.71 0.19
C ILE A 141 16.25 -12.85 0.91
N PHE A 142 15.61 -13.48 1.89
CA PHE A 142 16.21 -14.58 2.65
C PHE A 142 16.54 -15.79 1.78
N VAL A 143 15.61 -16.23 0.91
CA VAL A 143 15.84 -17.36 0.02
C VAL A 143 16.93 -17.07 -1.00
N THR A 144 16.98 -15.84 -1.53
CA THR A 144 18.03 -15.42 -2.47
C THR A 144 19.41 -15.43 -1.80
N ILE A 145 19.51 -14.88 -0.59
CA ILE A 145 20.76 -14.89 0.18
C ILE A 145 21.20 -16.33 0.49
N ALA A 146 20.27 -17.19 0.93
CA ALA A 146 20.56 -18.59 1.22
C ALA A 146 21.06 -19.33 -0.03
N TYR A 147 20.44 -19.11 -1.18
CA TYR A 147 20.89 -19.68 -2.45
C TYR A 147 22.28 -19.19 -2.87
N LEU A 148 22.55 -17.89 -2.74
CA LEU A 148 23.88 -17.36 -3.04
C LEU A 148 24.94 -17.95 -2.11
N ALA A 149 24.61 -18.14 -0.82
CA ALA A 149 25.51 -18.77 0.14
C ALA A 149 25.82 -20.24 -0.23
N THR A 150 24.82 -21.03 -0.62
CA THR A 150 25.04 -22.41 -1.08
C THR A 150 25.80 -22.46 -2.40
N ALA A 151 25.47 -21.60 -3.36
CA ALA A 151 26.17 -21.52 -4.66
C ALA A 151 27.65 -21.12 -4.52
N LEU A 152 27.99 -20.30 -3.53
CA LEU A 152 29.37 -19.89 -3.22
C LEU A 152 30.12 -20.89 -2.33
N GLY A 153 29.49 -22.00 -1.91
CA GLY A 153 30.11 -22.99 -1.03
C GLY A 153 30.32 -22.50 0.41
N VAL A 154 29.59 -21.46 0.82
CA VAL A 154 29.64 -20.86 2.17
C VAL A 154 28.48 -21.37 3.06
N GLY A 155 27.54 -22.13 2.48
CA GLY A 155 26.47 -22.79 3.22
C GLY A 155 26.96 -24.03 3.98
N PRO A 156 26.27 -24.44 5.06
CA PRO A 156 26.52 -25.72 5.72
C PRO A 156 26.37 -26.91 4.77
#